data_AF-A0A0B4GTX3-F1
#
_entry.id   AF-A0A0B4GTX3-F1
#
_cell.length_a   1.000
_cell.length_b   1.000
_cell.length_c   1.000
_cell.angle_alpha   90.00
_cell.angle_beta   90.00
_cell.angle_gamma   90.00
#
_symmetry.space_group_name_H-M   'P 1'
#
loop_
_entity.id
_entity.type
_entity.pdbx_description
1 polymer ?
#
loop_
_entity_poly.entity_id
_entity_poly.type
_entity_poly.pdbx_seq_one_letter_code
_entity_poly.pdbx_strand_id
1 'polypeptide(L)'
;MMVLPCFFISLLAAPCILTVAAAQSTTTEIDLVFPRANETYQRVYPFPIVFAIQNPAPVWPHNFQLFWQTGSVGEEPSRFDCDRLPLRGADLWTSGNYSGPQTMTKIYSAGVYINSTVEQWYLAWHMTMLRNCTQGNNRVTLAPKRPVAEGKIFFNVSRGGKPPDVFQGNESTACPLPLWTVNIVDRVDSHAARNQSQYGDSTNTMCPVFDPDDAHPRPEPCQAKATEELARNVTREMLSTAKCANLHSWPNASLAGPCNDTNWESSLAAQKEPFMLGTTISTAIIMAIALLLSV
;
A
#
# COMPACT_ATOMS: atom_id res chain seq x y z
N MET A 1 -64.06 -51.07 -31.17
CA MET A 1 -63.04 -50.17 -31.73
C MET A 1 -63.33 -48.75 -31.29
N MET A 2 -62.56 -48.21 -30.33
CA MET A 2 -62.02 -46.84 -30.31
C MET A 2 -61.40 -46.64 -28.92
N VAL A 3 -60.06 -46.57 -28.90
CA VAL A 3 -59.24 -46.36 -27.71
C VAL A 3 -58.77 -44.91 -27.78
N LEU A 4 -59.06 -44.13 -26.74
CA LEU A 4 -58.68 -42.73 -26.61
C LEU A 4 -57.39 -42.67 -25.76
N PRO A 5 -56.26 -42.10 -26.23
CA PRO A 5 -55.06 -42.01 -25.42
C PRO A 5 -55.05 -40.72 -24.60
N CYS A 6 -54.93 -40.85 -23.28
CA CYS A 6 -54.64 -39.73 -22.38
C CYS A 6 -53.18 -39.29 -22.56
N PHE A 7 -52.97 -38.11 -23.15
CA PHE A 7 -51.69 -37.43 -23.16
C PHE A 7 -51.42 -36.82 -21.76
N PHE A 8 -50.43 -37.36 -21.06
CA PHE A 8 -49.84 -36.73 -19.88
C PHE A 8 -48.96 -35.55 -20.33
N ILE A 9 -49.37 -34.33 -20.01
CA ILE A 9 -48.53 -33.13 -20.14
C ILE A 9 -47.74 -33.00 -18.83
N SER A 10 -46.47 -33.42 -18.86
CA SER A 10 -45.52 -33.17 -17.77
C SER A 10 -45.10 -31.70 -17.76
N LEU A 11 -45.56 -30.97 -16.74
CA LEU A 11 -45.14 -29.59 -16.47
C LEU A 11 -43.70 -29.60 -15.92
N LEU A 12 -42.73 -29.20 -16.75
CA LEU A 12 -41.34 -28.99 -16.32
C LEU A 12 -41.28 -27.73 -15.44
N ALA A 13 -41.20 -27.91 -14.13
CA ALA A 13 -40.87 -26.84 -13.20
C ALA A 13 -39.39 -26.45 -13.37
N ALA A 14 -39.14 -25.33 -14.04
CA ALA A 14 -37.82 -24.72 -14.08
C ALA A 14 -37.48 -24.16 -12.69
N PRO A 15 -36.42 -24.61 -12.00
CA PRO A 15 -35.99 -24.01 -10.76
C PRO A 15 -35.43 -22.61 -11.08
N CYS A 16 -36.19 -21.59 -10.69
CA CYS A 16 -35.72 -20.21 -10.67
C CYS A 16 -34.63 -20.13 -9.59
N ILE A 17 -33.36 -20.27 -9.99
CA ILE A 17 -32.24 -19.98 -9.11
C ILE A 17 -32.25 -18.47 -8.92
N LEU A 18 -32.84 -18.02 -7.80
CA LEU A 18 -32.66 -16.66 -7.31
C LEU A 18 -31.19 -16.52 -6.95
N THR A 19 -30.41 -15.91 -7.85
CA THR A 19 -29.12 -15.36 -7.51
C THR A 19 -29.34 -14.25 -6.50
N VAL A 20 -29.14 -14.57 -5.22
CA VAL A 20 -29.00 -13.56 -4.17
C VAL A 20 -27.77 -12.75 -4.57
N ALA A 21 -28.00 -11.53 -5.07
CA ALA A 21 -26.94 -10.56 -5.20
C ALA A 21 -26.35 -10.38 -3.81
N ALA A 22 -25.10 -10.80 -3.61
CA ALA A 22 -24.38 -10.55 -2.37
C ALA A 22 -24.48 -9.05 -2.11
N ALA A 23 -25.03 -8.67 -0.95
CA ALA A 23 -25.07 -7.28 -0.54
C ALA A 23 -23.64 -6.75 -0.62
N GLN A 24 -23.43 -5.76 -1.48
CA GLN A 24 -22.14 -5.09 -1.60
C GLN A 24 -21.80 -4.53 -0.23
N SER A 25 -20.65 -4.92 0.33
CA SER A 25 -20.18 -4.36 1.59
C SER A 25 -20.11 -2.85 1.45
N THR A 26 -20.81 -2.13 2.33
CA THR A 26 -20.79 -0.66 2.40
C THR A 26 -19.58 -0.14 3.19
N THR A 27 -18.82 -1.06 3.80
CA THR A 27 -17.63 -0.74 4.57
C THR A 27 -16.45 -0.54 3.64
N THR A 28 -15.89 0.67 3.67
CA THR A 28 -14.58 0.94 3.11
C THR A 28 -13.51 0.56 4.15
N GLU A 29 -12.48 -0.15 3.70
CA GLU A 29 -11.32 -0.51 4.51
C GLU A 29 -10.03 -0.08 3.83
N ILE A 30 -9.07 0.36 4.62
CA ILE A 30 -7.74 0.73 4.15
C ILE A 30 -6.70 -0.05 4.92
N ASP A 31 -5.84 -0.72 4.16
CA ASP A 31 -4.81 -1.60 4.67
C ASP A 31 -3.43 -1.13 4.22
N LEU A 32 -2.44 -1.28 5.10
CA LEU A 32 -1.04 -1.22 4.72
C LEU A 32 -0.59 -2.61 4.28
N VAL A 33 -0.38 -2.75 2.97
CA VAL A 33 0.18 -3.98 2.39
C VAL A 33 1.68 -4.03 2.59
N PHE A 34 2.35 -2.87 2.46
CA PHE A 34 3.80 -2.77 2.58
C PHE A 34 4.26 -1.34 2.92
N PRO A 35 5.33 -1.12 3.71
CA PRO A 35 6.13 -2.11 4.43
C PRO A 35 5.38 -2.73 5.59
N ARG A 36 5.87 -3.88 6.07
CA ARG A 36 5.37 -4.56 7.26
C ARG A 36 6.15 -4.11 8.49
N ALA A 37 5.45 -4.06 9.62
CA ALA A 37 6.04 -3.67 10.89
C ALA A 37 7.11 -4.68 11.35
N ASN A 38 8.18 -4.16 11.96
CA ASN A 38 9.29 -4.92 12.55
C ASN A 38 10.06 -5.81 11.56
N GLU A 39 9.91 -5.58 10.26
CA GLU A 39 10.71 -6.26 9.23
C GLU A 39 11.97 -5.47 8.91
N THR A 40 13.01 -6.17 8.44
CA THR A 40 14.27 -5.55 7.99
C THR A 40 14.46 -5.75 6.51
N TYR A 41 14.37 -4.67 5.75
CA TYR A 41 14.50 -4.67 4.30
C TYR A 41 15.87 -4.22 3.82
N GLN A 42 16.19 -4.59 2.59
CA GLN A 42 17.38 -4.13 1.91
C GLN A 42 17.25 -2.65 1.52
N ARG A 43 18.35 -1.91 1.61
CA ARG A 43 18.46 -0.57 1.03
C ARG A 43 18.38 -0.67 -0.49
N VAL A 44 17.24 -0.29 -1.06
CA VAL A 44 17.03 -0.18 -2.51
C VAL A 44 16.41 1.15 -2.85
N TYR A 45 16.66 1.62 -4.08
CA TYR A 45 15.95 2.74 -4.68
C TYR A 45 15.06 2.25 -5.83
N PRO A 46 13.85 2.80 -5.98
CA PRO A 46 13.01 3.34 -4.93
C PRO A 46 12.50 2.20 -4.03
N PHE A 47 12.13 2.54 -2.80
CA PHE A 47 11.50 1.62 -1.87
C PHE A 47 9.97 1.79 -1.93
N PRO A 48 9.18 0.70 -1.97
CA PRO A 48 7.76 0.79 -2.19
C PRO A 48 7.02 1.07 -0.89
N ILE A 49 5.92 1.80 -0.97
CA ILE A 49 4.90 1.91 0.08
C ILE A 49 3.57 1.61 -0.59
N VAL A 50 2.83 0.64 -0.07
CA VAL A 50 1.65 0.09 -0.73
C VAL A 50 0.47 0.07 0.22
N PHE A 51 -0.57 0.82 -0.13
CA PHE A 51 -1.86 0.79 0.53
C PHE A 51 -2.87 0.06 -0.36
N ALA A 52 -3.81 -0.65 0.25
CA ALA A 52 -4.99 -1.18 -0.42
C ALA A 52 -6.23 -0.49 0.15
N ILE A 53 -7.16 -0.14 -0.73
CA ILE A 53 -8.46 0.46 -0.39
C ILE A 53 -9.53 -0.49 -0.89
N GLN A 54 -10.20 -1.17 0.03
CA GLN A 54 -11.30 -2.07 -0.26
C GLN A 54 -12.62 -1.30 -0.23
N ASN A 55 -13.48 -1.57 -1.20
CA ASN A 55 -14.76 -0.89 -1.42
C ASN A 55 -14.64 0.64 -1.33
N PRO A 56 -13.86 1.31 -2.20
CA PRO A 56 -13.66 2.76 -2.14
C PRO A 56 -14.90 3.59 -2.51
N ALA A 57 -15.86 3.01 -3.23
CA ALA A 57 -17.01 3.72 -3.79
C ALA A 57 -17.88 4.50 -2.78
N PRO A 58 -18.15 3.98 -1.55
CA PRO A 58 -18.95 4.70 -0.56
C PRO A 58 -18.30 6.01 -0.12
N VAL A 59 -16.99 6.03 0.13
CA VAL A 59 -16.26 7.20 0.66
C VAL A 59 -15.82 8.19 -0.42
N TRP A 60 -15.65 7.73 -1.66
CA TRP A 60 -15.04 8.53 -2.74
C TRP A 60 -15.70 9.89 -2.98
N PRO A 61 -17.04 10.01 -3.01
CA PRO A 61 -17.70 11.30 -3.24
C PRO A 61 -17.53 12.29 -2.08
N HIS A 62 -17.08 11.83 -0.92
CA HIS A 62 -17.11 12.59 0.33
C HIS A 62 -15.74 13.11 0.76
N ASN A 63 -14.84 13.33 -0.21
CA ASN A 63 -13.50 13.90 -0.03
C ASN A 63 -12.70 13.15 1.04
N PHE A 64 -12.53 11.85 0.82
CA PHE A 64 -11.58 11.05 1.57
C PHE A 64 -10.17 11.56 1.33
N GLN A 65 -9.39 11.67 2.40
CA GLN A 65 -7.99 12.06 2.35
C GLN A 65 -7.08 11.01 2.98
N LEU A 66 -6.04 10.63 2.24
CA LEU A 66 -4.93 9.80 2.71
C LEU A 66 -3.63 10.62 2.68
N PHE A 67 -3.02 10.78 3.85
CA PHE A 67 -1.68 11.33 4.01
C PHE A 67 -0.76 10.26 4.60
N TRP A 68 0.48 10.23 4.13
CA TRP A 68 1.52 9.39 4.70
C TRP A 68 2.84 10.13 4.74
N GLN A 69 3.70 9.72 5.66
CA GLN A 69 5.04 10.26 5.83
C GLN A 69 6.00 9.19 6.35
N THR A 70 7.28 9.34 6.04
CA THR A 70 8.33 8.46 6.57
C THR A 70 9.53 9.26 7.02
N GLY A 71 10.26 8.75 8.02
CA GLY A 71 11.43 9.38 8.58
C GLY A 71 12.26 8.43 9.43
N SER A 72 13.45 8.87 9.80
CA SER A 72 14.34 8.16 10.73
C SER A 72 13.75 8.17 12.14
N VAL A 73 13.93 7.07 12.87
CA VAL A 73 13.61 7.07 14.31
C VAL A 73 14.56 8.01 15.04
N GLY A 74 14.01 8.89 15.87
CA GLY A 74 14.74 9.97 16.57
C GLY A 74 14.45 11.37 16.02
N GLU A 75 13.99 11.47 14.77
CA GLU A 75 13.50 12.72 14.16
C GLU A 75 11.97 12.75 14.04
N GLU A 76 11.31 11.79 14.70
CA GLU A 76 9.86 11.65 14.63
C GLU A 76 9.15 12.87 15.25
N PRO A 77 8.20 13.51 14.54
CA PRO A 77 7.40 14.57 15.13
C PRO A 77 6.50 14.00 16.24
N SER A 78 6.26 14.80 17.29
CA SER A 78 5.41 14.40 18.42
C SER A 78 3.94 14.09 18.06
N ARG A 79 3.52 14.51 16.87
CA ARG A 79 2.19 14.26 16.26
C ARG A 79 2.38 14.14 14.76
N PHE A 80 1.39 13.54 14.07
CA PHE A 80 1.32 13.67 12.62
C PHE A 80 1.18 15.16 12.29
N ASP A 81 2.21 15.73 11.67
CA ASP A 81 2.29 17.17 11.40
C ASP A 81 2.06 17.38 9.90
N CYS A 82 0.85 17.82 9.55
CA CYS A 82 0.50 18.12 8.16
C CYS A 82 1.34 19.27 7.55
N ASP A 83 2.03 20.06 8.39
CA ASP A 83 2.67 21.33 8.03
C ASP A 83 4.21 21.35 8.17
N ARG A 84 4.89 20.28 8.66
CA ARG A 84 6.36 20.28 8.84
C ARG A 84 7.13 19.06 8.26
N LEU A 85 7.95 19.34 7.22
CA LEU A 85 9.19 18.65 6.74
C LEU A 85 9.09 17.19 6.19
N PRO A 86 10.14 16.62 5.54
CA PRO A 86 10.85 17.05 4.34
C PRO A 86 10.48 16.26 3.06
N LEU A 87 9.73 15.15 3.16
CA LEU A 87 9.20 14.37 2.02
C LEU A 87 7.75 13.96 2.29
N ARG A 88 6.83 14.68 1.64
CA ARG A 88 5.37 14.53 1.73
C ARG A 88 4.88 13.57 0.64
N GLY A 89 3.88 12.76 1.00
CA GLY A 89 2.80 12.36 0.10
C GLY A 89 1.46 12.86 0.63
N ALA A 90 0.79 13.75 -0.10
CA ALA A 90 -0.62 14.13 0.13
C ALA A 90 -1.39 13.59 -1.07
N ASP A 91 -1.66 12.29 -1.04
CA ASP A 91 -1.64 11.56 -2.31
C ASP A 91 -2.98 11.00 -2.75
N LEU A 92 -4.01 11.16 -1.93
CA LEU A 92 -5.37 10.89 -2.38
C LEU A 92 -6.31 11.97 -1.87
N TRP A 93 -6.76 12.80 -2.80
CA TRP A 93 -7.96 13.61 -2.68
C TRP A 93 -9.01 13.00 -3.60
N THR A 94 -10.09 12.49 -3.03
CA THR A 94 -11.18 11.91 -3.83
C THR A 94 -12.23 12.97 -4.15
N SER A 95 -12.79 12.89 -5.34
CA SER A 95 -13.92 13.72 -5.76
C SER A 95 -14.74 13.00 -6.83
N GLY A 96 -16.01 13.34 -6.95
CA GLY A 96 -16.92 12.72 -7.91
C GLY A 96 -17.25 11.27 -7.57
N ASN A 97 -17.64 10.49 -8.57
CA ASN A 97 -18.01 9.09 -8.40
C ASN A 97 -16.83 8.17 -8.74
N TYR A 98 -16.72 7.06 -8.01
CA TYR A 98 -15.76 6.00 -8.31
C TYR A 98 -16.43 4.84 -9.03
N SER A 99 -15.87 4.44 -10.17
CA SER A 99 -16.32 3.30 -10.98
C SER A 99 -15.20 2.28 -11.24
N GLY A 100 -14.15 2.31 -10.42
CA GLY A 100 -13.00 1.41 -10.53
C GLY A 100 -13.22 0.04 -9.86
N PRO A 101 -12.15 -0.75 -9.67
CA PRO A 101 -12.23 -2.06 -9.03
C PRO A 101 -12.69 -1.99 -7.57
N GLN A 102 -13.22 -3.11 -7.06
CA GLN A 102 -13.61 -3.27 -5.65
C GLN A 102 -12.44 -3.06 -4.70
N THR A 103 -11.23 -3.48 -5.09
CA THR A 103 -10.00 -3.20 -4.35
C THR A 103 -9.07 -2.36 -5.22
N MET A 104 -8.76 -1.15 -4.76
CA MET A 104 -7.78 -0.27 -5.38
C MET A 104 -6.45 -0.37 -4.63
N THR A 105 -5.33 -0.44 -5.35
CA THR A 105 -4.01 -0.34 -4.74
C THR A 105 -3.39 1.02 -5.03
N LYS A 106 -2.72 1.60 -4.04
CA LYS A 106 -1.94 2.82 -4.14
C LYS A 106 -0.48 2.47 -3.86
N ILE A 107 0.35 2.63 -4.87
CA ILE A 107 1.77 2.29 -4.85
C ILE A 107 2.55 3.60 -4.90
N TYR A 108 3.38 3.82 -3.89
CA TYR A 108 4.24 4.99 -3.74
C TYR A 108 5.70 4.54 -3.71
N SER A 109 6.59 5.47 -4.08
CA SER A 109 8.03 5.27 -4.08
C SER A 109 8.71 6.23 -3.11
N ALA A 110 9.60 5.70 -2.27
CA ALA A 110 10.40 6.45 -1.33
C ALA A 110 11.89 6.29 -1.63
N GLY A 111 12.60 7.42 -1.79
CA GLY A 111 14.02 7.45 -2.13
C GLY A 111 14.98 7.58 -0.94
N VAL A 112 14.45 7.84 0.26
CA VAL A 112 15.25 8.28 1.42
C VAL A 112 16.15 7.21 2.02
N TYR A 113 15.83 5.94 1.83
CA TYR A 113 16.50 4.88 2.57
C TYR A 113 17.84 4.44 1.97
N ILE A 114 18.04 4.65 0.66
CA ILE A 114 19.20 4.08 -0.07
C ILE A 114 20.55 4.63 0.42
N ASN A 115 20.63 5.93 0.67
CA ASN A 115 21.86 6.63 1.04
C ASN A 115 21.99 6.90 2.54
N SER A 116 21.07 6.37 3.34
CA SER A 116 21.07 6.64 4.78
C SER A 116 21.95 5.64 5.54
N THR A 117 22.58 6.12 6.62
CA THR A 117 23.22 5.28 7.63
C THR A 117 22.24 4.82 8.71
N VAL A 118 21.06 5.45 8.79
CA VAL A 118 20.01 5.11 9.75
C VAL A 118 19.38 3.77 9.37
N GLU A 119 19.30 2.87 10.36
CA GLU A 119 18.69 1.56 10.16
C GLU A 119 17.22 1.53 10.52
N GLN A 120 16.77 2.31 11.51
CA GLN A 120 15.39 2.27 11.99
C GLN A 120 14.57 3.43 11.45
N TRP A 121 13.43 3.10 10.86
CA TRP A 121 12.54 4.05 10.18
C TRP A 121 11.10 3.88 10.66
N TYR A 122 10.31 4.92 10.48
CA TYR A 122 8.87 4.87 10.66
C TYR A 122 8.13 5.16 9.36
N LEU A 123 6.93 4.59 9.23
CA LEU A 123 5.91 5.04 8.29
C LEU A 123 4.70 5.44 9.13
N ALA A 124 4.27 6.68 9.02
CA ALA A 124 3.09 7.20 9.68
C ALA A 124 2.01 7.58 8.65
N TRP A 125 0.75 7.50 9.06
CA TRP A 125 -0.40 7.84 8.24
C TRP A 125 -1.39 8.72 9.00
N HIS A 126 -2.13 9.51 8.24
CA HIS A 126 -3.31 10.23 8.68
C HIS A 126 -4.40 10.10 7.62
N MET A 127 -5.53 9.56 8.01
CA MET A 127 -6.70 9.34 7.17
C MET A 127 -7.86 10.14 7.73
N THR A 128 -8.60 10.85 6.88
CA THR A 128 -9.78 11.59 7.34
C THR A 128 -10.84 11.74 6.28
N MET A 129 -12.07 11.96 6.74
CA MET A 129 -13.20 12.43 5.94
C MET A 129 -13.45 13.90 6.21
N LEU A 130 -13.55 14.73 5.18
CA LEU A 130 -13.84 16.15 5.39
C LEU A 130 -15.24 16.43 5.93
N ARG A 131 -16.19 15.52 5.64
CA ARG A 131 -17.59 15.67 6.00
C ARG A 131 -18.03 14.57 6.95
N ASN A 132 -18.86 14.95 7.90
CA ASN A 132 -19.53 14.05 8.81
C ASN A 132 -20.85 14.73 9.22
N CYS A 133 -21.97 14.03 9.03
CA CYS A 133 -23.30 14.49 9.45
C CYS A 133 -23.96 13.55 10.47
N THR A 134 -23.20 12.66 11.10
CA THR A 134 -23.67 11.87 12.24
C THR A 134 -24.12 12.78 13.36
N GLN A 135 -25.37 12.64 13.78
CA GLN A 135 -25.94 13.47 14.84
C GLN A 135 -25.36 13.06 16.20
N GLY A 136 -24.65 13.97 16.87
CA GLY A 136 -24.26 13.81 18.26
C GLY A 136 -25.45 14.06 19.19
N ASN A 137 -25.63 13.23 20.22
CA ASN A 137 -26.70 13.32 21.23
C ASN A 137 -26.98 14.77 21.70
N ASN A 138 -28.01 15.40 21.11
CA ASN A 138 -28.68 16.65 21.50
C ASN A 138 -27.85 17.84 22.01
N ARG A 139 -26.55 17.90 21.75
CA ARG A 139 -25.71 19.07 22.05
C ARG A 139 -24.89 19.42 20.82
N VAL A 140 -25.02 20.69 20.43
CA VAL A 140 -24.33 21.35 19.32
C VAL A 140 -22.83 21.20 19.54
N THR A 141 -22.26 20.13 18.99
CA THR A 141 -20.82 20.00 18.81
C THR A 141 -20.58 20.46 17.39
N LEU A 142 -19.94 21.63 17.21
CA LEU A 142 -19.78 22.33 15.93
C LEU A 142 -18.95 21.59 14.87
N ALA A 143 -18.57 20.35 15.14
CA ALA A 143 -18.24 19.34 14.15
C ALA A 143 -18.54 17.98 14.79
N PRO A 144 -19.40 17.11 14.22
CA PRO A 144 -19.33 15.71 14.62
C PRO A 144 -17.90 15.25 14.32
N LYS A 145 -17.24 14.61 15.29
CA LYS A 145 -15.84 14.17 15.18
C LYS A 145 -15.69 13.44 13.85
N ARG A 146 -14.94 14.01 12.90
CA ARG A 146 -14.67 13.35 11.63
C ARG A 146 -14.05 12.00 11.93
N PRO A 147 -14.45 10.92 11.25
CA PRO A 147 -13.67 9.70 11.27
C PRO A 147 -12.23 10.06 10.88
N VAL A 148 -11.31 9.78 11.81
CA VAL A 148 -9.88 10.02 11.65
C VAL A 148 -9.18 8.75 12.11
N ALA A 149 -8.21 8.31 11.33
CA ALA A 149 -7.26 7.28 11.76
C ALA A 149 -5.84 7.81 11.58
N GLU A 150 -5.11 7.80 12.68
CA GLU A 150 -3.70 8.15 12.74
C GLU A 150 -2.94 6.98 13.34
N GLY A 151 -1.75 6.74 12.81
CA GLY A 151 -0.89 5.70 13.34
C GLY A 151 0.46 5.69 12.68
N LYS A 152 1.30 4.78 13.16
CA LYS A 152 2.64 4.55 12.63
C LYS A 152 3.05 3.10 12.82
N ILE A 153 3.92 2.65 11.94
CA ILE A 153 4.71 1.44 12.11
C ILE A 153 6.18 1.79 12.09
N PHE A 154 6.98 0.88 12.63
CA PHE A 154 8.43 0.91 12.54
C PHE A 154 8.93 -0.27 11.73
N PHE A 155 9.98 -0.06 10.95
CA PHE A 155 10.67 -1.09 10.19
C PHE A 155 12.14 -0.69 10.04
N ASN A 156 12.97 -1.65 9.64
CA ASN A 156 14.38 -1.44 9.47
C ASN A 156 14.80 -1.49 8.01
N VAL A 157 15.85 -0.73 7.66
CA VAL A 157 16.50 -0.78 6.36
C VAL A 157 18.02 -0.92 6.53
N SER A 158 18.58 -2.02 6.05
CA SER A 158 20.01 -2.34 6.17
C SER A 158 20.56 -2.88 4.86
N ARG A 159 21.90 -3.01 4.74
CA ARG A 159 22.52 -3.59 3.54
C ARG A 159 22.23 -5.09 3.41
N GLY A 160 22.10 -5.80 4.53
CA GLY A 160 21.85 -7.25 4.59
C GLY A 160 20.38 -7.61 4.80
N GLY A 161 19.46 -6.65 4.71
CA GLY A 161 18.03 -6.92 4.81
C GLY A 161 17.49 -7.69 3.60
N LYS A 162 16.26 -8.20 3.71
CA LYS A 162 15.61 -8.90 2.60
C LYS A 162 15.14 -7.92 1.52
N PRO A 163 15.10 -8.31 0.24
CA PRO A 163 14.55 -7.45 -0.80
C PRO A 163 13.12 -6.99 -0.44
N PRO A 164 12.73 -5.72 -0.68
CA PRO A 164 11.40 -5.22 -0.36
C PRO A 164 10.35 -5.69 -1.37
N ASP A 165 10.23 -7.00 -1.51
CA ASP A 165 9.22 -7.62 -2.35
C ASP A 165 7.92 -7.80 -1.56
N VAL A 166 6.83 -7.31 -2.16
CA VAL A 166 5.50 -7.37 -1.54
C VAL A 166 4.93 -8.79 -1.55
N PHE A 167 5.44 -9.68 -2.41
CA PHE A 167 4.95 -11.05 -2.59
C PHE A 167 6.07 -12.09 -2.48
N GLN A 168 6.43 -12.51 -1.26
CA GLN A 168 7.37 -13.62 -1.02
C GLN A 168 6.93 -14.61 0.07
N GLY A 169 7.04 -15.90 -0.26
CA GLY A 169 7.01 -17.02 0.68
C GLY A 169 5.78 -17.06 1.59
N ASN A 170 6.00 -17.44 2.86
CA ASN A 170 4.96 -17.48 3.88
C ASN A 170 4.46 -16.09 4.29
N GLU A 171 5.19 -15.01 3.97
CA GLU A 171 4.80 -13.64 4.32
C GLU A 171 3.69 -13.10 3.41
N SER A 172 3.60 -13.59 2.17
CA SER A 172 2.42 -13.39 1.31
C SER A 172 1.13 -13.99 1.90
N THR A 173 1.26 -14.89 2.88
CA THR A 173 0.09 -15.50 3.54
C THR A 173 -0.43 -14.65 4.70
N ALA A 174 0.40 -13.77 5.27
CA ALA A 174 0.01 -12.85 6.31
C ALA A 174 -0.94 -11.78 5.75
N CYS A 175 -1.93 -11.41 6.54
CA CYS A 175 -2.85 -10.35 6.14
C CYS A 175 -2.17 -8.99 6.32
N PRO A 176 -2.43 -8.03 5.41
CA PRO A 176 -2.08 -6.62 5.59
C PRO A 176 -2.45 -6.07 6.97
N LEU A 177 -1.81 -4.97 7.36
CA LEU A 177 -2.17 -4.27 8.59
C LEU A 177 -3.39 -3.38 8.34
N PRO A 178 -4.55 -3.64 8.96
CA PRO A 178 -5.71 -2.76 8.83
C PRO A 178 -5.41 -1.43 9.51
N LEU A 179 -5.57 -0.35 8.76
CA LEU A 179 -5.29 1.01 9.24
C LEU A 179 -6.57 1.75 9.59
N TRP A 180 -7.63 1.55 8.80
CA TRP A 180 -8.88 2.27 8.98
C TRP A 180 -10.05 1.54 8.32
N THR A 181 -11.18 1.51 9.01
CA THR A 181 -12.47 1.07 8.50
C THR A 181 -13.51 2.15 8.73
N VAL A 182 -14.43 2.28 7.78
CA VAL A 182 -15.55 3.20 7.89
C VAL A 182 -16.76 2.66 7.15
N ASN A 183 -17.93 2.78 7.79
CA ASN A 183 -19.21 2.45 7.19
C ASN A 183 -20.08 3.71 7.11
N ILE A 184 -20.56 4.02 5.92
CA ILE A 184 -21.53 5.11 5.70
C ILE A 184 -22.91 4.47 5.67
N VAL A 185 -23.70 4.74 6.70
CA VAL A 185 -25.03 4.15 6.89
C VAL A 185 -26.15 4.96 6.25
N ASP A 186 -25.94 6.27 6.06
CA ASP A 186 -26.91 7.14 5.40
C ASP A 186 -26.22 8.37 4.77
N ARG A 187 -26.97 9.14 3.98
CA ARG A 187 -26.52 10.39 3.37
C ARG A 187 -27.61 11.44 3.52
N VAL A 188 -27.24 12.59 4.09
CA VAL A 188 -28.16 13.73 4.25
C VAL A 188 -27.70 14.91 3.41
N ASP A 189 -28.66 15.74 2.99
CA ASP A 189 -28.32 17.02 2.36
C ASP A 189 -27.61 17.92 3.39
N SER A 190 -26.38 18.32 3.08
CA SER A 190 -25.54 19.22 3.89
C SER A 190 -26.18 20.60 4.13
N HIS A 191 -27.11 21.03 3.26
CA HIS A 191 -27.90 22.24 3.50
C HIS A 191 -28.99 22.02 4.56
N ALA A 192 -29.56 20.81 4.64
CA ALA A 192 -30.52 20.42 5.66
C ALA A 192 -29.83 20.11 7.01
N ALA A 193 -28.59 19.61 6.96
CA ALA A 193 -27.74 19.38 8.12
C ALA A 193 -27.12 20.71 8.62
N ARG A 194 -27.91 21.47 9.40
CA ARG A 194 -27.56 22.70 10.17
C ARG A 194 -26.10 23.19 10.05
N ASN A 195 -25.89 24.33 9.39
CA ASN A 195 -24.63 25.10 9.34
C ASN A 195 -23.39 24.40 8.74
N GLN A 196 -23.52 23.24 8.07
CA GLN A 196 -22.40 22.67 7.29
C GLN A 196 -22.25 23.24 5.87
N SER A 197 -23.03 24.28 5.53
CA SER A 197 -22.96 24.99 4.25
C SER A 197 -21.56 25.56 3.94
N GLN A 198 -20.67 25.67 4.93
CA GLN A 198 -19.27 26.07 4.74
C GLN A 198 -18.37 25.01 4.09
N TYR A 199 -18.79 23.74 4.04
CA TYR A 199 -18.02 22.63 3.44
C TYR A 199 -18.71 21.99 2.22
N GLY A 200 -19.83 22.55 1.79
CA GLY A 200 -20.50 22.21 0.54
C GLY A 200 -19.75 22.82 -0.65
N ASP A 201 -19.00 22.00 -1.40
CA ASP A 201 -18.81 22.32 -2.82
C ASP A 201 -20.22 22.30 -3.44
N SER A 202 -20.55 23.34 -4.21
CA SER A 202 -21.78 23.46 -5.00
C SER A 202 -22.12 22.23 -5.84
N THR A 203 -21.16 21.34 -6.08
CA THR A 203 -21.32 20.12 -6.89
C THR A 203 -21.67 18.85 -6.11
N ASN A 204 -21.50 18.81 -4.78
CA ASN A 204 -21.92 17.68 -3.96
C ASN A 204 -22.49 18.16 -2.64
N THR A 205 -23.82 18.15 -2.54
CA THR A 205 -24.54 18.52 -1.32
C THR A 205 -24.72 17.35 -0.36
N MET A 206 -24.40 16.11 -0.75
CA MET A 206 -24.61 14.94 0.11
C MET A 206 -23.48 14.77 1.13
N CYS A 207 -23.87 14.65 2.39
CA CYS A 207 -23.00 14.50 3.55
C CYS A 207 -23.14 13.09 4.12
N PRO A 208 -22.03 12.38 4.38
CA PRO A 208 -22.08 11.03 4.92
C PRO A 208 -22.51 11.03 6.39
N VAL A 209 -23.37 10.09 6.73
CA VAL A 209 -23.74 9.73 8.10
C VAL A 209 -23.07 8.40 8.41
N PHE A 210 -22.25 8.40 9.46
CA PHE A 210 -21.60 7.22 10.00
C PHE A 210 -22.41 6.65 11.16
N ASP A 211 -22.25 5.36 11.40
CA ASP A 211 -22.82 4.70 12.57
C ASP A 211 -22.14 5.24 13.86
N PRO A 212 -22.88 5.85 14.79
CA PRO A 212 -22.31 6.33 16.05
C PRO A 212 -21.89 5.19 16.99
N ASP A 213 -22.51 4.02 16.85
CA ASP A 213 -22.29 2.85 17.70
C ASP A 213 -21.25 1.88 17.09
N ASP A 214 -20.99 1.97 15.78
CA ASP A 214 -19.94 1.23 15.06
C ASP A 214 -19.04 2.17 14.21
N ALA A 215 -18.29 3.03 14.90
CA ALA A 215 -17.43 4.02 14.25
C ALA A 215 -16.29 3.39 13.42
N HIS A 216 -15.90 2.14 13.74
CA HIS A 216 -14.85 1.38 13.07
C HIS A 216 -15.27 -0.09 12.96
N PRO A 217 -16.00 -0.45 11.89
CA PRO A 217 -16.40 -1.82 11.63
C PRO A 217 -15.20 -2.76 11.68
N ARG A 218 -15.45 -4.01 12.04
CA ARG A 218 -14.38 -5.02 12.12
C ARG A 218 -13.68 -5.16 10.75
N PRO A 219 -12.34 -5.01 10.70
CA PRO A 219 -11.59 -5.11 9.45
C PRO A 219 -11.46 -6.56 8.95
N GLU A 220 -11.39 -6.71 7.64
CA GLU A 220 -11.13 -7.94 6.87
C GLU A 220 -9.88 -7.76 5.97
N PRO A 221 -8.70 -7.54 6.57
CA PRO A 221 -7.50 -7.11 5.83
C PRO A 221 -7.00 -8.18 4.86
N CYS A 222 -7.36 -9.44 5.13
CA CYS A 222 -6.95 -10.60 4.34
C CYS A 222 -7.50 -10.61 2.91
N GLN A 223 -8.54 -9.81 2.62
CA GLN A 223 -9.03 -9.64 1.25
C GLN A 223 -8.06 -8.82 0.38
N ALA A 224 -7.22 -7.99 1.00
CA ALA A 224 -6.22 -7.16 0.34
C ALA A 224 -4.81 -7.81 0.33
N LYS A 225 -4.72 -9.13 0.51
CA LYS A 225 -3.43 -9.84 0.47
C LYS A 225 -2.65 -9.54 -0.80
N ALA A 226 -1.33 -9.41 -0.64
CA ALA A 226 -0.45 -9.23 -1.78
C ALA A 226 -0.57 -10.42 -2.74
N THR A 227 -0.65 -10.11 -4.03
CA THR A 227 -0.71 -11.08 -5.12
C THR A 227 0.51 -10.93 -6.01
N GLU A 228 0.79 -11.94 -6.83
CA GLU A 228 1.83 -11.86 -7.85
C GLU A 228 1.55 -10.72 -8.86
N GLU A 229 0.29 -10.43 -9.15
CA GLU A 229 -0.09 -9.27 -9.96
C GLU A 229 0.27 -7.95 -9.27
N LEU A 230 -0.02 -7.82 -7.98
CA LEU A 230 0.37 -6.64 -7.22
C LEU A 230 1.90 -6.48 -7.21
N ALA A 231 2.67 -7.55 -7.02
CA ALA A 231 4.13 -7.50 -7.07
C ALA A 231 4.63 -7.03 -8.43
N ARG A 232 4.07 -7.55 -9.53
CA ARG A 232 4.41 -7.06 -10.89
C ARG A 232 4.08 -5.58 -11.08
N ASN A 233 2.96 -5.12 -10.53
CA ASN A 233 2.59 -3.70 -10.58
C ASN A 233 3.56 -2.84 -9.77
N VAL A 234 3.93 -3.27 -8.55
CA VAL A 234 4.94 -2.58 -7.73
C VAL A 234 6.27 -2.49 -8.46
N THR A 235 6.78 -3.61 -9.01
CA THR A 235 8.01 -3.63 -9.80
C THR A 235 7.95 -2.65 -10.97
N ARG A 236 6.83 -2.61 -11.68
CA ARG A 236 6.63 -1.66 -12.80
C ARG A 236 6.71 -0.22 -12.32
N GLU A 237 6.02 0.14 -11.23
CA GLU A 237 6.02 1.50 -10.68
C GLU A 237 7.40 1.92 -10.16
N MET A 238 8.14 1.01 -9.51
CA MET A 238 9.49 1.30 -9.01
C MET A 238 10.47 1.52 -10.17
N LEU A 239 10.44 0.67 -11.21
CA LEU A 239 11.27 0.84 -12.40
C LEU A 239 10.91 2.10 -13.19
N SER A 240 9.61 2.44 -13.26
CA SER A 240 9.11 3.68 -13.86
C SER A 240 9.65 4.90 -13.12
N THR A 241 9.52 4.93 -11.79
CA THR A 241 10.04 6.00 -10.93
C THR A 241 11.55 6.16 -11.11
N ALA A 242 12.28 5.05 -11.16
CA ALA A 242 13.74 5.06 -11.33
C ALA A 242 14.19 5.44 -12.74
N LYS A 243 13.26 5.51 -13.71
CA LYS A 243 13.54 5.68 -15.15
C LYS A 243 14.47 4.58 -15.69
N CYS A 244 14.34 3.37 -15.16
CA CYS A 244 15.19 2.20 -15.46
C CYS A 244 14.46 1.12 -16.26
N ALA A 245 13.33 1.46 -16.89
CA ALA A 245 12.54 0.49 -17.64
C ALA A 245 13.41 -0.26 -18.67
N ASN A 246 13.32 -1.60 -18.69
CA ASN A 246 14.02 -2.51 -19.59
C ASN A 246 15.55 -2.67 -19.40
N LEU A 247 16.17 -1.96 -18.45
CA LEU A 247 17.61 -2.06 -18.18
C LEU A 247 17.94 -2.92 -16.96
N HIS A 248 17.02 -2.99 -15.99
CA HIS A 248 17.26 -3.61 -14.69
C HIS A 248 16.02 -4.35 -14.18
N SER A 249 16.24 -5.25 -13.21
CA SER A 249 15.19 -5.91 -12.45
C SER A 249 15.07 -5.24 -11.07
N TRP A 250 13.86 -4.96 -10.63
CA TRP A 250 13.61 -4.47 -9.27
C TRP A 250 12.85 -5.55 -8.49
N PRO A 251 13.15 -5.81 -7.19
CA PRO A 251 14.15 -5.16 -6.34
C PRO A 251 15.57 -5.77 -6.42
N ASN A 252 15.76 -6.85 -7.20
CA ASN A 252 16.98 -7.67 -7.16
C ASN A 252 18.21 -7.02 -7.80
N ALA A 253 18.06 -6.10 -8.76
CA ALA A 253 19.13 -5.17 -9.11
C ALA A 253 18.97 -3.97 -8.17
N SER A 254 19.57 -4.05 -6.98
CA SER A 254 19.51 -2.99 -5.97
C SER A 254 19.98 -1.66 -6.59
N LEU A 255 19.05 -0.83 -7.06
CA LEU A 255 19.40 0.45 -7.65
C LEU A 255 19.86 1.35 -6.51
N ALA A 256 21.02 1.97 -6.67
CA ALA A 256 21.56 2.99 -5.76
C ALA A 256 21.10 4.42 -6.13
N GLY A 257 20.21 4.56 -7.13
CA GLY A 257 19.65 5.83 -7.57
C GLY A 257 18.87 5.72 -8.88
N PRO A 258 18.36 6.84 -9.43
CA PRO A 258 17.77 6.90 -10.75
C PRO A 258 18.75 6.52 -11.86
N CYS A 259 18.30 5.83 -12.91
CA CYS A 259 19.18 5.42 -14.02
C CYS A 259 19.64 6.57 -14.92
N ASN A 260 19.00 7.75 -14.86
CA ASN A 260 19.42 8.90 -15.67
C ASN A 260 20.54 9.72 -15.02
N ASP A 261 20.99 9.36 -13.81
CA ASP A 261 22.16 9.99 -13.21
C ASP A 261 23.41 9.42 -13.87
N THR A 262 24.16 10.28 -14.58
CA THR A 262 25.38 9.94 -15.33
C THR A 262 26.53 9.38 -14.47
N ASN A 263 26.35 9.29 -13.15
CA ASN A 263 27.30 8.73 -12.19
C ASN A 263 26.91 7.31 -11.68
N TRP A 264 25.86 6.69 -12.25
CA TRP A 264 25.32 5.40 -11.80
C TRP A 264 26.34 4.26 -11.84
N GLU A 265 27.14 4.13 -12.91
CA GLU A 265 28.15 3.06 -13.04
C GLU A 265 29.18 3.07 -11.89
N SER A 266 29.49 4.25 -11.36
CA SER A 266 30.41 4.44 -10.23
C SER A 266 29.85 3.92 -8.91
N SER A 267 28.53 3.92 -8.74
CA SER A 267 27.85 3.51 -7.50
C SER A 267 27.68 1.99 -7.37
N LEU A 268 27.53 1.28 -8.49
CA LEU A 268 27.58 -0.20 -8.57
C LEU A 268 28.96 -0.74 -8.19
N ALA A 269 30.04 -0.05 -8.58
CA ALA A 269 31.40 -0.42 -8.23
C ALA A 269 31.68 -0.31 -6.72
N ALA A 270 30.99 0.59 -6.01
CA ALA A 270 31.13 0.75 -4.56
C ALA A 270 30.35 -0.31 -3.74
N GLN A 271 29.36 -0.99 -4.33
CA GLN A 271 28.63 -2.08 -3.68
C GLN A 271 29.25 -3.46 -3.93
N LYS A 272 30.02 -3.63 -5.02
CA LYS A 272 30.94 -4.76 -5.16
C LYS A 272 32.20 -4.47 -4.34
N GLU A 273 32.19 -4.84 -3.07
CA GLU A 273 33.45 -5.13 -2.38
C GLU A 273 34.25 -6.11 -3.25
N PRO A 274 35.55 -5.87 -3.51
CA PRO A 274 36.37 -6.84 -4.19
C PRO A 274 36.42 -8.06 -3.27
N PHE A 275 35.94 -9.19 -3.79
CA PHE A 275 36.30 -10.49 -3.26
C PHE A 275 37.82 -10.59 -3.39
N MET A 276 38.54 -10.13 -2.37
CA MET A 276 39.98 -10.21 -2.27
C MET A 276 40.31 -11.69 -2.15
N LEU A 277 40.43 -12.36 -3.29
CA LEU A 277 41.26 -13.54 -3.41
C LEU A 277 42.64 -13.13 -2.93
N GLY A 278 42.97 -13.52 -1.70
CA GLY A 278 44.30 -13.40 -1.14
C GLY A 278 45.27 -14.22 -1.99
N THR A 279 45.81 -13.61 -3.03
CA THR A 279 47.01 -14.08 -3.72
C THR A 279 48.21 -13.36 -3.11
N THR A 280 48.63 -13.83 -1.94
CA THR A 280 50.02 -13.62 -1.52
C THR A 280 50.90 -14.52 -2.39
N ILE A 281 51.33 -13.99 -3.53
CA ILE A 281 52.44 -14.54 -4.30
C ILE A 281 53.71 -14.28 -3.49
N SER A 282 54.12 -15.25 -2.69
CA SER A 282 55.50 -15.31 -2.18
C SER A 282 56.40 -15.72 -3.33
N THR A 283 57.06 -14.72 -3.91
CA THR A 283 58.24 -14.87 -4.76
C THR A 283 59.42 -15.33 -3.91
N ALA A 284 59.60 -16.65 -3.72
CA ALA A 284 60.87 -17.24 -3.33
C ALA A 284 60.81 -18.77 -3.49
N ILE A 285 61.80 -19.34 -4.22
CA ILE A 285 62.15 -20.77 -4.26
C ILE A 285 61.13 -21.58 -5.08
N ILE A 286 61.41 -22.06 -6.29
CA ILE A 286 62.23 -23.25 -6.60
C ILE A 286 62.81 -23.09 -8.02
N MET A 287 64.07 -22.64 -8.11
CA MET A 287 64.98 -23.00 -9.20
C MET A 287 65.85 -24.14 -8.65
N ALA A 288 65.30 -25.34 -8.64
CA ALA A 288 66.02 -26.60 -8.44
C ALA A 288 65.02 -27.75 -8.61
N ILE A 289 64.86 -28.24 -9.84
CA ILE A 289 64.62 -29.65 -10.24
C ILE A 289 64.55 -29.58 -11.78
N ALA A 290 65.71 -29.37 -12.39
CA ALA A 290 65.96 -29.58 -13.81
C ALA A 290 67.46 -29.85 -13.99
N LEU A 291 68.00 -30.77 -13.20
CA LEU A 291 69.33 -31.35 -13.29
C LEU A 291 69.37 -32.51 -12.30
N LEU A 292 68.96 -33.69 -12.78
CA LEU A 292 69.36 -35.04 -12.32
C LEU A 292 68.41 -36.08 -12.92
N LEU A 293 68.43 -36.22 -14.25
CA LEU A 293 68.13 -37.47 -14.95
C LEU A 293 68.95 -37.49 -16.25
N SER A 294 70.28 -37.57 -16.08
CA SER A 294 71.22 -38.01 -17.12
C SER A 294 72.56 -38.37 -16.49
N VAL A 295 72.58 -39.45 -15.69
CA VAL A 295 73.61 -40.52 -15.65
C VAL A 295 72.91 -41.77 -15.15
#